data_AF-A0A1I4QRT2-F1
#
_entry.id   AF-A0A1I4QRT2-F1
#
_cell.length_a   1.000
_cell.length_b   1.000
_cell.length_c   1.000
_cell.angle_alpha   90.00
_cell.angle_beta   90.00
_cell.angle_gamma   90.00
#
_symmetry.space_group_name_H-M   'P 1'
#
loop_
_entity.id
_entity.type
_entity.pdbx_description
1 polymer ?
#
loop_
_entity_poly.entity_id
_entity_poly.type
_entity_poly.pdbx_seq_one_letter_code
_entity_poly.pdbx_strand_id
1 'polypeptide(L)'
;MPTEKRGSAAGVMQRLFDRPHQFKFVQAVCLLERWLVQHGVPREAALTRYVRFQNSISLGFPASEIEALLPELGVAGGSEADMLASLHSGALKHIHITPAFIGFLGAQGVLPNHYTERIAAKFHLDKDAGPRAFFDMFSNRIVALFYQAWRKYRLELPHGADGQDGLLPLLLLLSGTPAGSTGQPVPDEVAAYYAAAFRQRPTSPLLIERVLADYFGIPVKVEPNLGHWQNIAPALQARMGGKIARLNVSCLIGPRTWRRDMRARIKLGPLSRAQHAHFLPDGEGAAALKNMLSMFATPTLQYEVRLVLRAADIGGVCLSPAADGGGARLNRDAFLAAGPGGSDRDDAFYIIDAL
;
A
#
# COMPACT_ATOMS: atom_id res chain seq x y z
N MET A 1 37.47 30.20 24.06
CA MET A 1 36.81 28.94 24.49
C MET A 1 36.17 28.33 23.26
N PRO A 2 36.67 27.20 22.73
CA PRO A 2 36.01 26.54 21.62
C PRO A 2 34.75 25.83 22.16
N THR A 3 33.65 26.06 21.47
CA THR A 3 32.31 25.56 21.75
C THR A 3 32.33 24.03 21.82
N GLU A 4 31.72 23.47 22.87
CA GLU A 4 31.50 22.03 23.00
C GLU A 4 30.86 21.47 21.73
N LYS A 5 31.57 20.55 21.08
CA LYS A 5 31.03 19.75 19.99
C LYS A 5 29.78 19.04 20.54
N ARG A 6 28.60 19.41 20.03
CA ARG A 6 27.37 18.64 20.25
C ARG A 6 27.65 17.20 19.82
N GLY A 7 27.84 16.31 20.79
CA GLY A 7 27.90 14.88 20.54
C GLY A 7 26.67 14.48 19.73
N SER A 8 26.88 13.66 18.69
CA SER A 8 25.81 13.04 17.92
C SER A 8 24.69 12.65 18.87
N ALA A 9 23.47 13.18 18.65
CA ALA A 9 22.33 12.87 19.49
C ALA A 9 22.25 11.35 19.65
N ALA A 10 22.34 10.87 20.90
CA ALA A 10 22.29 9.44 21.21
C ALA A 10 21.15 8.79 20.42
N GLY A 11 21.41 7.60 19.86
CA GLY A 11 20.43 6.82 19.11
C GLY A 11 19.13 6.70 19.90
N VAL A 12 18.00 6.59 19.19
CA VAL A 12 16.68 6.44 19.85
C VAL A 12 16.68 5.23 20.79
N MET A 13 17.43 4.19 20.44
CA MET A 13 17.65 3.01 21.27
C MET A 13 18.47 3.33 22.52
N GLN A 14 19.64 3.97 22.39
CA GLN A 14 20.40 4.43 23.56
C GLN A 14 19.52 5.25 24.53
N ARG A 15 18.70 6.17 24.00
CA ARG A 15 17.75 6.95 24.83
C ARG A 15 16.69 6.09 25.52
N LEU A 16 16.20 5.04 24.86
CA LEU A 16 15.23 4.11 25.44
C LEU A 16 15.82 3.35 26.64
N PHE A 17 17.09 2.95 26.56
CA PHE A 17 17.79 2.29 27.68
C PHE A 17 18.17 3.27 28.80
N ASP A 18 18.66 4.46 28.45
CA ASP A 18 19.09 5.46 29.44
C ASP A 18 17.89 6.10 30.18
N ARG A 19 16.77 6.31 29.47
CA ARG A 19 15.58 7.01 29.96
C ARG A 19 14.29 6.31 29.53
N PRO A 20 14.04 5.07 30.00
CA PRO A 20 12.84 4.31 29.61
C PRO A 20 11.54 5.00 29.98
N HIS A 21 11.55 5.81 31.04
CA HIS A 21 10.37 6.54 31.52
C HIS A 21 9.81 7.60 30.55
N GLN A 22 10.55 7.95 29.49
CA GLN A 22 10.09 8.89 28.47
C GLN A 22 9.25 8.22 27.38
N PHE A 23 9.20 6.89 27.35
CA PHE A 23 8.52 6.11 26.32
C PHE A 23 7.29 5.41 26.89
N LYS A 24 6.26 5.30 26.06
CA LYS A 24 5.14 4.38 26.34
C LYS A 24 5.59 2.94 26.17
N PHE A 25 4.98 2.01 26.89
CA PHE A 25 5.33 0.60 26.84
C PHE A 25 5.26 0.05 25.41
N VAL A 26 4.15 0.26 24.73
CA VAL A 26 3.94 -0.23 23.37
C VAL A 26 4.97 0.35 22.39
N GLN A 27 5.29 1.64 22.54
CA GLN A 27 6.30 2.31 21.72
C GLN A 27 7.68 1.69 21.95
N ALA A 28 8.07 1.45 23.20
CA ALA A 28 9.33 0.80 23.54
C ALA A 28 9.44 -0.60 22.95
N VAL A 29 8.38 -1.41 23.07
CA VAL A 29 8.36 -2.78 22.51
C VAL A 29 8.42 -2.75 20.97
N CYS A 30 7.71 -1.81 20.31
CA CYS A 30 7.82 -1.63 18.86
C CYS A 30 9.23 -1.23 18.41
N LEU A 31 9.89 -0.33 19.14
CA LEU A 31 11.26 0.11 18.85
C LEU A 31 12.26 -1.04 19.02
N LEU A 32 12.15 -1.78 20.13
CA LEU A 32 12.98 -2.96 20.39
C LEU A 32 12.79 -4.04 19.32
N GLU A 33 11.54 -4.35 18.97
CA GLU A 33 11.22 -5.32 17.94
C GLU A 33 11.82 -4.90 16.58
N ARG A 34 11.64 -3.64 16.17
CA ARG A 34 12.20 -3.11 14.92
C ARG A 34 13.73 -3.15 14.92
N TRP A 35 14.37 -2.78 16.02
CA TRP A 35 15.82 -2.82 16.16
C TRP A 35 16.35 -4.25 16.05
N LEU A 36 15.73 -5.21 16.73
CA LEU A 36 16.11 -6.63 16.63
C LEU A 36 15.97 -7.15 15.19
N VAL A 37 14.86 -6.83 14.51
CA VAL A 37 14.65 -7.24 13.11
C VAL A 37 15.66 -6.61 12.16
N GLN A 38 15.96 -5.32 12.32
CA GLN A 38 16.98 -4.62 11.53
C GLN A 38 18.38 -5.26 11.67
N HIS A 39 18.65 -5.91 12.80
CA HIS A 39 19.92 -6.57 13.09
C HIS A 39 19.87 -8.10 12.94
N GLY A 40 18.94 -8.61 12.11
CA GLY A 40 18.96 -10.00 11.65
C GLY A 40 18.22 -11.00 12.54
N VAL A 41 17.49 -10.54 13.56
CA VAL A 41 16.63 -11.41 14.38
C VAL A 41 15.28 -11.59 13.68
N PRO A 42 14.81 -12.84 13.45
CA PRO A 42 13.47 -13.08 12.95
C PRO A 42 12.43 -12.44 13.86
N ARG A 43 11.44 -11.77 13.28
CA ARG A 43 10.44 -10.99 14.03
C ARG A 43 9.68 -11.81 15.09
N GLU A 44 9.33 -13.06 14.77
CA GLU A 44 8.67 -13.98 15.70
C GLU A 44 9.54 -14.34 16.91
N ALA A 45 10.87 -14.41 16.68
CA ALA A 45 11.85 -14.67 17.71
C ALA A 45 12.17 -13.42 18.55
N ALA A 46 11.99 -12.21 18.01
CA ALA A 46 12.35 -10.97 18.71
C ALA A 46 11.69 -10.87 20.09
N LEU A 47 10.36 -11.02 20.17
CA LEU A 47 9.64 -10.97 21.45
C LEU A 47 9.80 -12.25 22.27
N THR A 48 9.74 -13.41 21.61
CA THR A 48 9.67 -14.70 22.31
C THR A 48 11.03 -15.13 22.88
N ARG A 49 12.13 -14.80 22.19
CA ARG A 49 13.49 -15.21 22.56
C ARG A 49 14.25 -14.11 23.30
N TYR A 50 14.17 -12.87 22.85
CA TYR A 50 15.03 -11.80 23.36
C TYR A 50 14.36 -10.90 24.38
N VAL A 51 13.03 -10.78 24.42
CA VAL A 51 12.34 -9.91 25.39
C VAL A 51 11.78 -10.72 26.55
N ARG A 52 11.95 -10.22 27.77
CA ARG A 52 11.38 -10.79 29.00
C ARG A 52 10.67 -9.70 29.78
N PHE A 53 9.45 -9.97 30.22
CA PHE A 53 8.68 -9.05 31.06
C PHE A 53 8.73 -9.51 32.51
N GLN A 54 9.21 -8.64 33.40
CA GLN A 54 9.32 -8.90 34.82
C GLN A 54 8.24 -8.15 35.60
N ASN A 55 7.74 -8.74 36.69
CA ASN A 55 6.86 -8.05 37.62
C ASN A 55 7.65 -7.01 38.42
N SER A 56 7.00 -5.89 38.75
CA SER A 56 7.53 -4.92 39.71
C SER A 56 7.54 -5.51 41.12
N ILE A 57 8.57 -5.19 41.89
CA ILE A 57 8.61 -5.47 43.34
C ILE A 57 8.48 -4.19 44.18
N SER A 58 8.27 -3.05 43.53
CA SER A 58 8.11 -1.76 44.16
C SER A 58 6.64 -1.47 44.48
N LEU A 59 6.39 -0.93 45.67
CA LEU A 59 5.09 -0.35 46.03
C LEU A 59 5.04 1.17 45.77
N GLY A 60 6.12 1.73 45.22
CA GLY A 60 6.16 3.13 44.83
C GLY A 60 5.27 3.42 43.63
N PHE A 61 4.86 4.69 43.49
CA PHE A 61 4.13 5.12 42.30
C PHE A 61 5.11 5.20 41.11
N PRO A 62 4.88 4.47 40.01
CA PRO A 62 5.77 4.49 38.86
C PRO A 62 5.66 5.82 38.12
N ALA A 63 6.79 6.36 37.66
CA ALA A 63 6.80 7.62 36.89
C ALA A 63 6.21 7.47 35.47
N SER A 64 6.13 6.24 34.95
CA SER A 64 5.66 5.92 33.61
C SER A 64 5.15 4.48 33.49
N GLU A 65 4.70 4.07 32.31
CA GLU A 65 4.31 2.68 32.00
C GLU A 65 5.48 1.67 32.08
N ILE A 66 6.73 2.14 32.00
CA ILE A 66 7.95 1.32 32.11
C ILE A 66 8.69 1.75 33.37
N GLU A 67 8.83 0.83 34.32
CA GLU A 67 9.61 1.07 35.54
C GLU A 67 11.10 0.92 35.27
N ALA A 68 11.48 -0.16 34.59
CA ALA A 68 12.87 -0.48 34.30
C ALA A 68 13.01 -1.18 32.95
N LEU A 69 14.16 -0.98 32.31
CA LEU A 69 14.54 -1.63 31.07
C LEU A 69 16.03 -1.97 31.16
N LEU A 70 16.35 -3.27 31.27
CA LEU A 70 17.69 -3.76 31.59
C LEU A 70 18.10 -4.85 30.59
N PRO A 71 19.16 -4.63 29.80
CA PRO A 71 19.70 -5.67 28.94
C PRO A 71 20.55 -6.64 29.77
N GLU A 72 20.30 -7.94 29.64
CA GLU A 72 21.15 -9.00 30.20
C GLU A 72 22.25 -9.33 29.20
N LEU A 73 23.34 -8.56 29.31
CA LEU A 73 24.54 -8.69 28.50
C LEU A 73 25.52 -9.66 29.16
N GLY A 74 26.19 -10.48 28.35
CA GLY A 74 27.32 -11.29 28.81
C GLY A 74 28.58 -10.47 29.11
N VAL A 75 28.59 -9.16 28.81
CA VAL A 75 29.76 -8.27 28.93
C VAL A 75 29.32 -6.91 29.48
N ALA A 76 30.16 -6.28 30.32
CA ALA A 76 29.87 -5.01 30.95
C ALA A 76 29.98 -3.84 29.95
N GLY A 77 28.85 -3.28 29.53
CA GLY A 77 28.78 -2.09 28.68
C GLY A 77 27.33 -1.72 28.38
N GLY A 78 26.91 -0.51 28.75
CA GLY A 78 25.53 -0.03 28.60
C GLY A 78 25.26 0.70 27.28
N SER A 79 26.21 0.70 26.34
CA SER A 79 26.07 1.41 25.07
C SER A 79 25.37 0.57 24.00
N GLU A 80 24.66 1.23 23.09
CA GLU A 80 24.06 0.65 21.88
C GLU A 80 25.09 -0.14 21.07
N ALA A 81 26.34 0.32 21.01
CA ALA A 81 27.43 -0.41 20.37
C ALA A 81 27.75 -1.74 21.06
N ASP A 82 27.75 -1.77 22.40
CA ASP A 82 28.02 -2.98 23.19
C ASP A 82 26.87 -3.99 23.06
N MET A 83 25.64 -3.49 22.96
CA MET A 83 24.45 -4.29 22.72
C MET A 83 24.45 -4.91 21.33
N LEU A 84 24.82 -4.14 20.30
CA LEU A 84 24.98 -4.67 18.93
C LEU A 84 26.09 -5.72 18.87
N ALA A 85 27.23 -5.45 19.50
CA ALA A 85 28.32 -6.42 19.58
C ALA A 85 27.86 -7.71 20.28
N SER A 86 27.09 -7.59 21.36
CA SER A 86 26.53 -8.72 22.11
C SER A 86 25.45 -9.48 21.32
N LEU A 87 24.66 -8.79 20.50
CA LEU A 87 23.68 -9.42 19.61
C LEU A 87 24.38 -10.23 18.51
N HIS A 88 25.36 -9.64 17.84
CA HIS A 88 26.11 -10.31 16.75
C HIS A 88 26.98 -11.48 17.24
N SER A 89 27.54 -11.38 18.45
CA SER A 89 28.29 -12.47 19.09
C SER A 89 27.41 -13.55 19.73
N GLY A 90 26.08 -13.36 19.76
CA GLY A 90 25.16 -14.27 20.43
C GLY A 90 25.22 -14.24 21.97
N ALA A 91 25.92 -13.26 22.55
CA ALA A 91 26.07 -13.08 24.00
C ALA A 91 24.88 -12.36 24.65
N LEU A 92 24.02 -11.69 23.86
CA LEU A 92 22.78 -11.11 24.37
C LEU A 92 21.78 -12.23 24.69
N LYS A 93 21.50 -12.43 25.98
CA LYS A 93 20.52 -13.43 26.42
C LYS A 93 19.10 -12.88 26.31
N HIS A 94 18.79 -11.86 27.12
CA HIS A 94 17.45 -11.30 27.25
C HIS A 94 17.51 -9.79 27.51
N ILE A 95 16.46 -9.07 27.15
CA ILE A 95 16.19 -7.69 27.49
C ILE A 95 14.99 -7.72 28.43
N HIS A 96 15.21 -7.36 29.69
CA HIS A 96 14.19 -7.33 30.72
C HIS A 96 13.47 -5.99 30.71
N ILE A 97 12.15 -6.04 30.59
CA ILE A 97 11.27 -4.86 30.68
C ILE A 97 10.37 -5.07 31.90
N THR A 98 10.28 -4.09 32.78
CA THR A 98 9.36 -4.11 33.93
C THR A 98 8.19 -3.18 33.64
N PRO A 99 7.06 -3.69 33.11
CA PRO A 99 5.86 -2.89 32.92
C PRO A 99 5.23 -2.55 34.27
N ALA A 100 4.82 -1.30 34.42
CA ALA A 100 4.26 -0.78 35.67
C ALA A 100 2.73 -0.85 35.75
N PHE A 101 2.06 -1.25 34.66
CA PHE A 101 0.59 -1.24 34.51
C PHE A 101 -0.04 -2.64 34.41
N ILE A 102 0.77 -3.69 34.30
CA ILE A 102 0.30 -5.08 34.14
C ILE A 102 1.26 -6.03 34.85
N GLY A 103 0.73 -6.84 35.78
CA GLY A 103 1.53 -7.78 36.54
C GLY A 103 0.78 -8.37 37.74
N PHE A 104 1.40 -9.34 38.39
CA PHE A 104 0.92 -9.93 39.64
C PHE A 104 1.41 -9.18 40.86
N LEU A 105 2.62 -8.60 40.79
CA LEU A 105 3.30 -7.93 41.91
C LEU A 105 3.49 -6.43 41.62
N GLY A 106 3.79 -5.68 42.68
CA GLY A 106 4.00 -4.24 42.63
C GLY A 106 2.73 -3.45 43.02
N ALA A 107 2.83 -2.11 42.96
CA ALA A 107 1.74 -1.21 43.36
C ALA A 107 0.42 -1.40 42.59
N GLN A 108 0.51 -1.83 41.32
CA GLN A 108 -0.64 -2.09 40.43
C GLN A 108 -0.84 -3.60 40.17
N GLY A 109 -0.24 -4.46 41.02
CA GLY A 109 -0.34 -5.90 40.90
C GLY A 109 -1.72 -6.43 41.28
N VAL A 110 -2.10 -7.56 40.67
CA VAL A 110 -3.38 -8.23 40.99
C VAL A 110 -3.35 -8.96 42.33
N LEU A 111 -2.17 -9.41 42.79
CA LEU A 111 -2.04 -10.10 44.07
C LEU A 111 -2.04 -9.10 45.24
N PRO A 112 -2.53 -9.50 46.41
CA PRO A 112 -2.45 -8.66 47.61
C PRO A 112 -1.01 -8.22 47.93
N ASN A 113 -0.84 -6.96 48.38
CA ASN A 113 0.47 -6.32 48.60
C ASN A 113 1.44 -7.12 49.48
N HIS A 114 0.94 -7.90 50.44
CA HIS A 114 1.80 -8.72 51.31
C HIS A 114 2.63 -9.76 50.52
N TYR A 115 2.20 -10.20 49.33
CA TYR A 115 3.03 -11.04 48.46
C TYR A 115 4.21 -10.25 47.89
N THR A 116 3.95 -9.04 47.38
CA THR A 116 4.99 -8.12 46.90
C THR A 116 6.00 -7.82 48.00
N GLU A 117 5.55 -7.49 49.21
CA GLU A 117 6.43 -7.21 50.35
C GLU A 117 7.32 -8.40 50.72
N ARG A 118 6.76 -9.61 50.81
CA ARG A 118 7.52 -10.82 51.14
C ARG A 118 8.55 -11.16 50.06
N ILE A 119 8.19 -11.01 48.79
CA ILE A 119 9.10 -11.27 47.67
C ILE A 119 10.18 -10.19 47.59
N ALA A 120 9.84 -8.92 47.81
CA ALA A 120 10.81 -7.83 47.89
C ALA A 120 11.79 -8.03 49.06
N ALA A 121 11.30 -8.43 50.24
CA ALA A 121 12.14 -8.72 51.39
C ALA A 121 13.13 -9.87 51.10
N LYS A 122 12.66 -10.98 50.52
CA LYS A 122 13.54 -12.09 50.09
C LYS A 122 14.55 -11.65 49.03
N PHE A 123 14.12 -10.85 48.06
CA PHE A 123 15.00 -10.36 47.01
C PHE A 123 16.13 -9.47 47.57
N HIS A 124 15.83 -8.60 48.54
CA HIS A 124 16.81 -7.69 49.13
C HIS A 124 17.69 -8.34 50.22
N LEU A 125 17.12 -9.22 51.06
CA LEU A 125 17.84 -9.86 52.17
C LEU A 125 18.60 -11.10 51.72
N ASP A 126 17.92 -12.02 51.04
CA ASP A 126 18.46 -13.35 50.70
C ASP A 126 19.09 -13.36 49.29
N LYS A 127 18.92 -12.27 48.51
CA LYS A 127 19.30 -12.18 47.09
C LYS A 127 18.64 -13.27 46.22
N ASP A 128 17.50 -13.79 46.67
CA ASP A 128 16.76 -14.83 45.98
C ASP A 128 15.70 -14.23 45.05
N ALA A 129 15.95 -14.35 43.75
CA ALA A 129 15.01 -13.94 42.70
C ALA A 129 14.01 -15.03 42.30
N GLY A 130 14.14 -16.25 42.84
CA GLY A 130 13.33 -17.42 42.47
C GLY A 130 11.81 -17.18 42.57
N PRO A 131 11.29 -16.63 43.69
CA PRO A 131 9.86 -16.35 43.82
C PRO A 131 9.34 -15.36 42.78
N ARG A 132 10.12 -14.31 42.46
CA ARG A 132 9.77 -13.35 41.42
C ARG A 132 9.78 -14.01 40.04
N ALA A 133 10.83 -14.78 39.74
CA ALA A 133 10.97 -15.51 38.48
C ALA A 133 9.83 -16.49 38.21
N PHE A 134 9.27 -17.11 39.26
CA PHE A 134 8.09 -17.97 39.15
C PHE A 134 6.87 -17.20 38.64
N PHE A 135 6.58 -16.02 39.20
CA PHE A 135 5.48 -15.18 38.72
C PHE A 135 5.76 -14.58 37.35
N ASP A 136 7.02 -14.22 37.09
CA ASP A 136 7.46 -13.70 35.79
C ASP A 136 7.20 -14.71 34.66
N MET A 137 7.35 -16.03 34.91
CA MET A 137 7.04 -17.07 33.92
C MET A 137 5.60 -16.96 33.40
N PHE A 138 4.63 -16.68 34.27
CA PHE A 138 3.23 -16.54 33.89
C PHE A 138 2.93 -15.17 33.30
N SER A 139 3.42 -14.08 33.92
CA SER A 139 3.13 -12.72 33.46
C SER A 139 3.81 -12.42 32.12
N ASN A 140 4.99 -12.98 31.86
CA ASN A 140 5.72 -12.77 30.62
C ASN A 140 4.87 -13.09 29.39
N ARG A 141 4.14 -14.21 29.40
CA ARG A 141 3.24 -14.58 28.30
C ARG A 141 2.04 -13.64 28.20
N ILE A 142 1.47 -13.21 29.33
CA ILE A 142 0.32 -12.30 29.35
C ILE A 142 0.69 -10.95 28.72
N VAL A 143 1.83 -10.38 29.10
CA VAL A 143 2.29 -9.10 28.56
C VAL A 143 2.62 -9.20 27.06
N ALA A 144 3.25 -10.30 26.64
CA ALA A 144 3.50 -10.57 25.23
C ALA A 144 2.19 -10.65 24.41
N LEU A 145 1.18 -11.38 24.92
CA LEU A 145 -0.13 -11.50 24.29
C LEU A 145 -0.88 -10.17 24.26
N PHE A 146 -0.77 -9.36 25.30
CA PHE A 146 -1.34 -8.01 25.34
C PHE A 146 -0.77 -7.14 24.20
N TYR A 147 0.56 -7.12 24.03
CA TYR A 147 1.19 -6.41 22.93
C TYR A 147 0.78 -6.96 21.55
N GLN A 148 0.74 -8.28 21.38
CA GLN A 148 0.32 -8.91 20.13
C GLN A 148 -1.14 -8.59 19.78
N ALA A 149 -2.04 -8.60 20.77
CA ALA A 149 -3.44 -8.23 20.59
C ALA A 149 -3.60 -6.75 20.20
N TRP A 150 -2.85 -5.86 20.85
CA TRP A 150 -2.82 -4.44 20.49
C TRP A 150 -2.37 -4.22 19.04
N ARG A 151 -1.33 -4.95 18.60
CA ARG A 151 -0.77 -4.82 17.24
C ARG A 151 -1.67 -5.41 16.16
N LYS A 152 -2.39 -6.51 16.45
CA LYS A 152 -3.16 -7.28 15.45
C LYS A 152 -4.11 -6.41 14.62
N TYR A 153 -4.75 -5.42 15.25
CA TYR A 153 -5.78 -4.58 14.63
C TYR A 153 -5.28 -3.19 14.18
N ARG A 154 -3.96 -3.00 14.07
CA ARG A 154 -3.34 -1.73 13.65
C ARG A 154 -2.76 -1.90 12.27
N LEU A 155 -3.47 -1.40 11.26
CA LEU A 155 -3.15 -1.56 9.84
C LEU A 155 -1.89 -0.78 9.42
N GLU A 156 -1.60 0.30 10.15
CA GLU A 156 -0.43 1.15 9.98
C GLU A 156 0.89 0.48 10.41
N LEU A 157 0.82 -0.66 11.10
CA LEU A 157 1.99 -1.43 11.49
C LEU A 157 2.14 -2.63 10.56
N PRO A 158 3.29 -2.81 9.90
CA PRO A 158 3.47 -3.93 8.98
C PRO A 158 3.29 -5.25 9.74
N HIS A 159 2.43 -6.13 9.21
CA HIS A 159 2.08 -7.42 9.82
C HIS A 159 3.11 -8.52 9.52
N GLY A 160 3.86 -8.44 8.42
CA GLY A 160 4.79 -9.48 7.98
C GLY A 160 6.12 -9.53 8.73
N ALA A 161 6.70 -10.73 8.80
CA ALA A 161 8.06 -10.98 9.30
C ALA A 161 9.12 -10.24 8.45
N ASP A 162 8.86 -10.08 7.15
CA ASP A 162 9.73 -9.40 6.18
C ASP A 162 9.31 -7.96 5.89
N GLY A 163 8.40 -7.39 6.69
CA GLY A 163 7.80 -6.08 6.40
C GLY A 163 6.76 -6.09 5.28
N GLN A 164 6.34 -7.28 4.83
CA GLN A 164 5.26 -7.42 3.84
C GLN A 164 3.93 -6.88 4.38
N ASP A 165 3.22 -6.15 3.52
CA ASP A 165 1.91 -5.60 3.80
C ASP A 165 0.87 -6.74 3.81
N GLY A 166 0.33 -7.05 4.99
CA GLY A 166 -0.71 -8.07 5.14
C GLY A 166 -2.08 -7.64 4.61
N LEU A 167 -2.28 -6.35 4.41
CA LEU A 167 -3.54 -5.77 3.93
C LEU A 167 -3.56 -5.66 2.40
N LEU A 168 -2.42 -5.44 1.75
CA LEU A 168 -2.33 -5.37 0.28
C LEU A 168 -2.96 -6.59 -0.41
N PRO A 169 -2.63 -7.86 -0.06
CA PRO A 169 -3.29 -9.02 -0.66
C PRO A 169 -4.81 -9.05 -0.44
N LEU A 170 -5.29 -8.59 0.73
CA LEU A 170 -6.72 -8.52 1.02
C LEU A 170 -7.42 -7.47 0.17
N LEU A 171 -6.78 -6.31 -0.06
CA LEU A 171 -7.31 -5.28 -0.94
C LEU A 171 -7.29 -5.69 -2.42
N LEU A 172 -6.27 -6.43 -2.86
CA LEU A 172 -6.22 -6.98 -4.22
C LEU A 172 -7.33 -8.02 -4.44
N LEU A 173 -7.58 -8.89 -3.46
CA LEU A 173 -8.74 -9.79 -3.52
C LEU A 173 -10.05 -9.00 -3.57
N LEU A 174 -10.13 -7.92 -2.78
CA LEU A 174 -11.29 -7.04 -2.79
C LEU A 174 -11.46 -6.34 -4.15
N SER A 175 -10.42 -5.84 -4.80
CA SER A 175 -10.51 -5.22 -6.14
C SER A 175 -10.91 -6.24 -7.22
N GLY A 176 -10.60 -7.52 -7.01
CA GLY A 176 -10.83 -8.60 -7.97
C GLY A 176 -9.67 -8.83 -8.93
N THR A 177 -8.51 -8.24 -8.65
CA THR A 177 -7.27 -8.50 -9.38
C THR A 177 -6.49 -9.64 -8.71
N PRO A 178 -6.00 -10.63 -9.46
CA PRO A 178 -5.17 -11.68 -8.88
C PRO A 178 -3.86 -11.09 -8.37
N ALA A 179 -3.50 -11.38 -7.11
CA ALA A 179 -2.24 -10.91 -6.53
C ALA A 179 -1.03 -11.55 -7.23
N GLY A 180 0.04 -10.77 -7.44
CA GLY A 180 1.31 -11.29 -7.94
C GLY A 180 1.36 -11.49 -9.46
N SER A 181 0.48 -10.84 -10.23
CA SER A 181 0.64 -10.76 -11.68
C SER A 181 1.82 -9.84 -12.03
N THR A 182 3.00 -10.43 -12.18
CA THR A 182 4.18 -9.70 -12.62
C THR A 182 4.00 -9.20 -14.07
N GLY A 183 4.40 -7.95 -14.33
CA GLY A 183 4.34 -7.35 -15.67
C GLY A 183 3.03 -6.67 -16.04
N GLN A 184 2.13 -6.40 -15.09
CA GLN A 184 1.01 -5.50 -15.36
C GLN A 184 1.48 -4.04 -15.52
N PRO A 185 0.91 -3.26 -16.46
CA PRO A 185 1.24 -1.84 -16.62
C PRO A 185 0.93 -0.97 -15.39
N VAL A 186 0.01 -1.41 -14.53
CA VAL A 186 -0.42 -0.70 -13.32
C VAL A 186 0.05 -1.49 -12.10
N PRO A 187 0.72 -0.86 -11.12
CA PRO A 187 1.15 -1.53 -9.89
C PRO A 187 -0.03 -2.06 -9.05
N ASP A 188 0.21 -3.15 -8.33
CA ASP A 188 -0.77 -3.80 -7.45
C ASP A 188 -1.29 -2.82 -6.37
N GLU A 189 -0.45 -1.90 -5.88
CA GLU A 189 -0.83 -0.90 -4.89
C GLU A 189 -1.94 0.04 -5.38
N VAL A 190 -1.97 0.32 -6.69
CA VAL A 190 -3.00 1.16 -7.32
C VAL A 190 -4.32 0.40 -7.39
N ALA A 191 -4.26 -0.88 -7.76
CA ALA A 191 -5.44 -1.75 -7.75
C ALA A 191 -6.04 -1.87 -6.34
N ALA A 192 -5.18 -1.97 -5.33
CA ALA A 192 -5.58 -1.99 -3.93
C ALA A 192 -6.16 -0.65 -3.46
N TYR A 193 -5.54 0.47 -3.81
CA TYR A 193 -6.01 1.81 -3.44
C TYR A 193 -7.42 2.10 -3.96
N TYR A 194 -7.70 1.74 -5.22
CA TYR A 194 -9.01 1.92 -5.84
C TYR A 194 -9.93 0.69 -5.73
N ALA A 195 -9.63 -0.27 -4.85
CA ALA A 195 -10.36 -1.54 -4.77
C ALA A 195 -11.89 -1.37 -4.65
N ALA A 196 -12.33 -0.43 -3.81
CA ALA A 196 -13.76 -0.13 -3.65
C ALA A 196 -14.38 0.47 -4.93
N ALA A 197 -13.65 1.33 -5.64
CA ALA A 197 -14.11 1.95 -6.88
C ALA A 197 -14.26 0.92 -8.00
N PHE A 198 -13.32 -0.02 -8.14
CA PHE A 198 -13.40 -1.09 -9.14
C PHE A 198 -14.55 -2.08 -8.87
N ARG A 199 -14.90 -2.29 -7.60
CA ARG A 199 -16.03 -3.15 -7.21
C ARG A 199 -17.39 -2.48 -7.25
N GLN A 200 -17.47 -1.16 -7.32
CA GLN A 200 -18.75 -0.47 -7.30
C GLN A 200 -19.58 -0.82 -8.54
N ARG A 201 -20.80 -1.34 -8.29
CA ARG A 201 -21.80 -1.65 -9.31
C ARG A 201 -23.12 -0.95 -9.01
N PRO A 202 -23.78 -0.34 -10.02
CA PRO A 202 -23.33 -0.15 -11.40
C PRO A 202 -22.14 0.82 -11.48
N THR A 203 -21.33 0.71 -12.53
CA THR A 203 -20.16 1.58 -12.72
C THR A 203 -20.59 2.93 -13.28
N SER A 204 -20.39 3.99 -12.50
CA SER A 204 -20.73 5.35 -12.90
C SER A 204 -19.65 5.94 -13.82
N PRO A 205 -20.02 6.67 -14.90
CA PRO A 205 -19.07 7.41 -15.72
C PRO A 205 -18.21 8.38 -14.90
N LEU A 206 -18.81 9.06 -13.93
CA LEU A 206 -18.11 9.99 -13.03
C LEU A 206 -17.04 9.28 -12.19
N LEU A 207 -17.29 8.03 -11.79
CA LEU A 207 -16.32 7.27 -11.01
C LEU A 207 -15.09 6.93 -11.87
N ILE A 208 -15.31 6.50 -13.12
CA ILE A 208 -14.23 6.24 -14.09
C ILE A 208 -13.45 7.55 -14.34
N GLU A 209 -14.14 8.67 -14.58
CA GLU A 209 -13.50 9.98 -14.73
C GLU A 209 -12.57 10.31 -13.56
N ARG A 210 -13.06 10.17 -12.33
CA ARG A 210 -12.31 10.52 -11.12
C ARG A 210 -11.10 9.63 -10.89
N VAL A 211 -11.26 8.31 -11.02
CA VAL A 211 -10.16 7.36 -10.84
C VAL A 211 -9.07 7.57 -11.88
N LEU A 212 -9.44 7.73 -13.16
CA LEU A 212 -8.47 7.95 -14.22
C LEU A 212 -7.79 9.32 -14.11
N ALA A 213 -8.54 10.37 -13.77
CA ALA A 213 -7.96 11.71 -13.59
C ALA A 213 -7.00 11.77 -12.40
N ASP A 214 -7.32 11.11 -11.29
CA ASP A 214 -6.49 11.04 -10.09
C ASP A 214 -5.19 10.25 -10.36
N TYR A 215 -5.29 9.08 -11.01
CA TYR A 215 -4.12 8.25 -11.32
C TYR A 215 -3.18 8.89 -12.36
N PHE A 216 -3.72 9.39 -13.48
CA PHE A 216 -2.90 9.94 -14.56
C PHE A 216 -2.51 11.42 -14.37
N GLY A 217 -3.14 12.12 -13.41
CA GLY A 217 -2.88 13.54 -13.17
C GLY A 217 -3.28 14.45 -14.34
N ILE A 218 -4.22 14.03 -15.18
CA ILE A 218 -4.71 14.77 -16.35
C ILE A 218 -6.23 14.91 -16.32
N PRO A 219 -6.83 15.92 -16.98
CA PRO A 219 -8.27 16.01 -17.09
C PRO A 219 -8.83 14.85 -17.92
N VAL A 220 -9.86 14.19 -17.40
CA VAL A 220 -10.55 13.07 -18.06
C VAL A 220 -12.04 13.34 -18.08
N LYS A 221 -12.69 13.07 -19.21
CA LYS A 221 -14.15 13.13 -19.36
C LYS A 221 -14.67 11.86 -20.03
N VAL A 222 -15.73 11.27 -19.47
CA VAL A 222 -16.36 10.04 -19.95
C VAL A 222 -17.76 10.39 -20.46
N GLU A 223 -17.97 10.22 -21.76
CA GLU A 223 -19.26 10.39 -22.42
C GLU A 223 -19.88 8.99 -22.61
N PRO A 224 -20.89 8.60 -21.81
CA PRO A 224 -21.55 7.31 -21.97
C PRO A 224 -22.46 7.31 -23.20
N ASN A 225 -22.90 6.11 -23.57
CA ASN A 225 -23.91 5.88 -24.60
C ASN A 225 -23.54 6.39 -26.01
N LEU A 226 -22.28 6.22 -26.40
CA LEU A 226 -21.79 6.66 -27.69
C LEU A 226 -22.38 5.78 -28.82
N GLY A 227 -23.02 6.45 -29.77
CA GLY A 227 -23.56 5.80 -30.96
C GLY A 227 -22.45 5.27 -31.88
N HIS A 228 -22.58 4.01 -32.28
CA HIS A 228 -21.71 3.39 -33.28
C HIS A 228 -22.48 2.41 -34.16
N TRP A 229 -21.95 2.19 -35.35
CA TRP A 229 -22.43 1.13 -36.24
C TRP A 229 -21.81 -0.20 -35.84
N GLN A 230 -22.64 -1.17 -35.47
CA GLN A 230 -22.23 -2.56 -35.23
C GLN A 230 -22.54 -3.40 -36.47
N ASN A 231 -21.55 -4.14 -36.97
CA ASN A 231 -21.76 -5.09 -38.06
C ASN A 231 -22.59 -6.29 -37.56
N ILE A 232 -23.58 -6.68 -38.33
CA ILE A 232 -24.40 -7.87 -38.07
C ILE A 232 -23.73 -9.05 -38.77
N ALA A 233 -23.48 -10.13 -38.02
CA ALA A 233 -22.88 -11.35 -38.58
C ALA A 233 -23.73 -11.86 -39.77
N PRO A 234 -23.12 -12.35 -40.87
CA PRO A 234 -23.86 -12.77 -42.06
C PRO A 234 -24.97 -13.80 -41.82
N ALA A 235 -24.81 -14.65 -40.78
CA ALA A 235 -25.80 -15.63 -40.36
C ALA A 235 -27.05 -15.02 -39.68
N LEU A 236 -26.94 -13.80 -39.15
CA LEU A 236 -28.01 -13.06 -38.48
C LEU A 236 -28.67 -12.01 -39.39
N GLN A 237 -28.18 -11.84 -40.61
CA GLN A 237 -28.74 -10.88 -41.56
C GLN A 237 -30.05 -11.40 -42.14
N ALA A 238 -31.05 -10.52 -42.26
CA ALA A 238 -32.31 -10.86 -42.88
C ALA A 238 -32.11 -11.21 -44.36
N ARG A 239 -32.62 -12.37 -44.78
CA ARG A 239 -32.60 -12.86 -46.17
C ARG A 239 -33.98 -13.36 -46.55
N MET A 240 -34.39 -13.14 -47.79
CA MET A 240 -35.63 -13.73 -48.31
C MET A 240 -35.55 -15.26 -48.27
N GLY A 241 -36.63 -15.91 -47.84
CA GLY A 241 -36.68 -17.36 -47.62
C GLY A 241 -35.91 -17.85 -46.37
N GLY A 242 -35.29 -16.95 -45.60
CA GLY A 242 -34.58 -17.28 -44.37
C GLY A 242 -35.51 -17.49 -43.18
N LYS A 243 -35.15 -18.39 -42.27
CA LYS A 243 -35.94 -18.71 -41.05
C LYS A 243 -35.89 -17.63 -39.96
N ILE A 244 -34.95 -16.70 -40.05
CA ILE A 244 -34.57 -15.79 -38.94
C ILE A 244 -35.24 -14.41 -39.06
N ALA A 245 -35.80 -14.04 -40.22
CA ALA A 245 -36.36 -12.72 -40.46
C ALA A 245 -37.89 -12.68 -40.27
N ARG A 246 -38.34 -12.56 -39.01
CA ARG A 246 -39.75 -12.33 -38.69
C ARG A 246 -39.99 -10.83 -38.47
N LEU A 247 -40.94 -10.26 -39.21
CA LEU A 247 -41.33 -8.86 -39.07
C LEU A 247 -41.80 -8.59 -37.63
N ASN A 248 -41.43 -7.44 -37.08
CA ASN A 248 -41.75 -7.02 -35.70
C ASN A 248 -41.21 -7.93 -34.58
N VAL A 249 -40.30 -8.86 -34.89
CA VAL A 249 -39.70 -9.76 -33.90
C VAL A 249 -38.17 -9.76 -34.00
N SER A 250 -37.64 -10.06 -35.18
CA SER A 250 -36.20 -10.35 -35.35
C SER A 250 -35.62 -9.86 -36.68
N CYS A 251 -36.41 -9.15 -37.50
CA CYS A 251 -35.95 -8.63 -38.78
C CYS A 251 -35.20 -7.30 -38.58
N LEU A 252 -33.89 -7.31 -38.85
CA LEU A 252 -33.05 -6.12 -38.96
C LEU A 252 -32.76 -5.81 -40.43
N ILE A 253 -32.82 -4.53 -40.80
CA ILE A 253 -32.55 -4.08 -42.16
C ILE A 253 -31.06 -3.79 -42.31
N GLY A 254 -30.46 -4.36 -43.35
CA GLY A 254 -29.09 -4.08 -43.76
C GLY A 254 -28.02 -4.86 -42.97
N PRO A 255 -26.74 -4.69 -43.36
CA PRO A 255 -25.63 -5.43 -42.77
C PRO A 255 -25.12 -4.84 -41.43
N ARG A 256 -25.68 -3.70 -40.99
CA ARG A 256 -25.23 -2.96 -39.79
C ARG A 256 -26.42 -2.41 -39.01
N THR A 257 -26.28 -2.33 -37.69
CA THR A 257 -27.25 -1.68 -36.80
C THR A 257 -26.60 -0.56 -36.01
N TRP A 258 -27.34 0.52 -35.76
CA TRP A 258 -26.88 1.64 -34.94
C TRP A 258 -27.18 1.36 -33.47
N ARG A 259 -26.13 1.30 -32.64
CA ARG A 259 -26.23 1.02 -31.20
C ARG A 259 -25.57 2.12 -30.39
N ARG A 260 -26.15 2.41 -29.23
CA ARG A 260 -25.63 3.38 -28.25
C ARG A 260 -25.21 2.74 -26.94
N ASP A 261 -25.61 1.51 -26.66
CA ASP A 261 -25.50 0.86 -25.36
C ASP A 261 -24.15 0.17 -25.09
N MET A 262 -23.32 -0.01 -26.12
CA MET A 262 -22.08 -0.81 -26.04
C MET A 262 -20.80 0.01 -26.22
N ARG A 263 -20.88 1.35 -26.22
CA ARG A 263 -19.69 2.19 -26.37
C ARG A 263 -19.75 3.43 -25.47
N ALA A 264 -18.63 3.77 -24.86
CA ALA A 264 -18.40 5.03 -24.17
C ALA A 264 -17.18 5.72 -24.76
N ARG A 265 -17.12 7.05 -24.70
CA ARG A 265 -15.94 7.82 -25.10
C ARG A 265 -15.20 8.30 -23.87
N ILE A 266 -13.88 8.19 -23.89
CA ILE A 266 -12.97 8.75 -22.87
C ILE A 266 -12.16 9.85 -23.55
N LYS A 267 -12.36 11.10 -23.16
CA LYS A 267 -11.56 12.24 -23.61
C LYS A 267 -10.46 12.49 -22.58
N LEU A 268 -9.21 12.47 -23.04
CA LEU A 268 -8.02 12.74 -22.25
C LEU A 268 -7.46 14.09 -22.66
N GLY A 269 -7.31 15.02 -21.72
CA GLY A 269 -6.64 16.29 -21.95
C GLY A 269 -7.49 17.54 -21.68
N PRO A 270 -6.94 18.72 -21.99
CA PRO A 270 -5.83 18.95 -22.95
C PRO A 270 -4.47 18.41 -22.49
N LEU A 271 -3.76 17.76 -23.41
CA LEU A 271 -2.47 17.09 -23.21
C LEU A 271 -1.33 17.88 -23.86
N SER A 272 -0.15 17.85 -23.24
CA SER A 272 1.09 18.27 -23.91
C SER A 272 1.50 17.29 -25.00
N ARG A 273 2.44 17.67 -25.88
CA ARG A 273 2.93 16.77 -26.94
C ARG A 273 3.51 15.45 -26.40
N ALA A 274 4.23 15.51 -25.28
CA ALA A 274 4.81 14.34 -24.64
C ALA A 274 3.73 13.42 -24.03
N GLN A 275 2.75 14.01 -23.33
CA GLN A 275 1.61 13.25 -22.80
C GLN A 275 0.78 12.62 -23.92
N HIS A 276 0.52 13.37 -24.99
CA HIS A 276 -0.18 12.87 -26.17
C HIS A 276 0.53 11.65 -26.76
N ALA A 277 1.86 11.70 -26.92
CA ALA A 277 2.65 10.56 -27.40
C ALA A 277 2.59 9.35 -26.45
N HIS A 278 2.57 9.58 -25.14
CA HIS A 278 2.49 8.55 -24.11
C HIS A 278 1.14 7.80 -24.10
N PHE A 279 0.05 8.45 -24.50
CA PHE A 279 -1.29 7.85 -24.60
C PHE A 279 -1.66 7.34 -26.00
N LEU A 280 -0.73 7.35 -26.97
CA LEU A 280 -0.97 6.67 -28.24
C LEU A 280 -1.02 5.15 -28.05
N PRO A 281 -1.68 4.37 -28.95
CA PRO A 281 -1.97 2.95 -28.71
C PRO A 281 -0.79 2.00 -28.42
N ASP A 282 0.46 2.43 -28.62
CA ASP A 282 1.68 1.67 -28.32
C ASP A 282 2.47 2.24 -27.12
N GLY A 283 1.94 3.29 -26.48
CA GLY A 283 2.56 3.96 -25.35
C GLY A 283 2.19 3.30 -24.01
N GLU A 284 3.06 3.49 -23.01
CA GLU A 284 2.86 2.97 -21.66
C GLU A 284 1.56 3.48 -21.02
N GLY A 285 1.19 4.74 -21.29
CA GLY A 285 -0.05 5.34 -20.78
C GLY A 285 -1.30 4.68 -21.36
N ALA A 286 -1.27 4.29 -22.64
CA ALA A 286 -2.37 3.54 -23.25
C ALA A 286 -2.49 2.13 -22.67
N ALA A 287 -1.36 1.46 -22.39
CA ALA A 287 -1.33 0.16 -21.74
C ALA A 287 -1.88 0.22 -20.30
N ALA A 288 -1.47 1.23 -19.52
CA ALA A 288 -2.00 1.49 -18.19
C ALA A 288 -3.50 1.82 -18.21
N LEU A 289 -3.95 2.63 -19.16
CA LEU A 289 -5.37 2.97 -19.32
C LEU A 289 -6.20 1.73 -19.65
N LYS A 290 -5.74 0.91 -20.59
CA LYS A 290 -6.40 -0.36 -20.92
C LYS A 290 -6.49 -1.26 -19.69
N ASN A 291 -5.41 -1.38 -18.93
CA ASN A 291 -5.37 -2.18 -17.72
C ASN A 291 -6.37 -1.68 -16.67
N MET A 292 -6.40 -0.38 -16.34
CA MET A 292 -7.38 0.20 -15.40
C MET A 292 -8.83 0.02 -15.88
N LEU A 293 -9.10 0.20 -17.18
CA LEU A 293 -10.44 -0.01 -17.74
C LEU A 293 -10.89 -1.46 -17.64
N SER A 294 -9.97 -2.42 -17.78
CA SER A 294 -10.28 -3.83 -17.57
C SER A 294 -10.61 -4.16 -16.10
N MET A 295 -10.02 -3.44 -15.13
CA MET A 295 -10.32 -3.60 -13.70
C MET A 295 -11.74 -3.14 -13.34
N PHE A 296 -12.31 -2.17 -14.08
CA PHE A 296 -13.74 -1.86 -13.96
C PHE A 296 -14.65 -3.00 -14.47
N ALA A 297 -14.11 -4.05 -15.07
CA ALA A 297 -14.78 -5.29 -15.46
C ALA A 297 -16.16 -5.05 -16.13
N THR A 298 -16.15 -4.29 -17.23
CA THR A 298 -17.32 -4.01 -18.08
C THR A 298 -17.22 -4.82 -19.39
N PRO A 299 -17.53 -6.13 -19.39
CA PRO A 299 -17.12 -7.09 -20.44
C PRO A 299 -17.66 -6.82 -21.85
N THR A 300 -18.73 -6.03 -21.98
CA THR A 300 -19.37 -5.75 -23.27
C THR A 300 -19.18 -4.32 -23.75
N LEU A 301 -18.51 -3.48 -22.94
CA LEU A 301 -18.37 -2.06 -23.21
C LEU A 301 -17.04 -1.79 -23.93
N GLN A 302 -17.13 -1.16 -25.10
CA GLN A 302 -15.98 -0.64 -25.81
C GLN A 302 -15.72 0.80 -25.39
N TYR A 303 -14.45 1.18 -25.25
CA TYR A 303 -14.04 2.55 -24.95
C TYR A 303 -13.39 3.18 -26.18
N GLU A 304 -13.98 4.24 -26.71
CA GLU A 304 -13.34 5.13 -27.67
C GLU A 304 -12.48 6.15 -26.91
N VAL A 305 -11.16 5.98 -26.94
CA VAL A 305 -10.24 6.95 -26.33
C VAL A 305 -9.96 8.05 -27.35
N ARG A 306 -10.25 9.30 -26.98
CA ARG A 306 -9.92 10.51 -27.72
C ARG A 306 -8.84 11.29 -26.98
N LEU A 307 -7.76 11.59 -27.69
CA LEU A 307 -6.66 12.40 -27.16
C LEU A 307 -6.86 13.84 -27.57
N VAL A 308 -6.97 14.74 -26.60
CA VAL A 308 -7.11 16.18 -26.84
C VAL A 308 -5.71 16.80 -26.75
N LEU A 309 -5.11 17.12 -27.90
CA LEU A 309 -3.82 17.81 -27.95
C LEU A 309 -4.04 19.31 -27.73
N ARG A 310 -3.25 19.89 -26.81
CA ARG A 310 -3.28 21.31 -26.50
C ARG A 310 -2.92 22.16 -27.73
N ALA A 311 -3.65 23.25 -27.95
CA ALA A 311 -3.52 24.13 -29.10
C ALA A 311 -2.06 24.59 -29.38
N ALA A 312 -1.34 24.95 -28.31
CA ALA A 312 0.04 25.43 -28.36
C ALA A 312 1.06 24.37 -28.79
N ASP A 313 0.73 23.09 -28.61
CA ASP A 313 1.61 21.95 -28.88
C ASP A 313 1.39 21.34 -30.27
N ILE A 314 0.46 21.91 -31.05
CA ILE A 314 0.19 21.53 -32.44
C ILE A 314 1.35 22.03 -33.31
N GLY A 315 2.15 21.08 -33.80
CA GLY A 315 3.20 21.34 -34.79
C GLY A 315 2.84 20.75 -36.15
N GLY A 316 3.16 21.49 -37.22
CA GLY A 316 3.05 20.98 -38.58
C GLY A 316 3.98 19.79 -38.82
N VAL A 317 3.53 18.84 -39.64
CA VAL A 317 4.39 17.75 -40.13
C VAL A 317 5.35 18.29 -41.19
N CYS A 318 6.63 18.00 -41.01
CA CYS A 318 7.67 18.22 -42.01
C CYS A 318 8.23 16.87 -42.47
N LEU A 319 8.53 16.76 -43.77
CA LEU A 319 9.28 15.62 -44.30
C LEU A 319 10.73 15.74 -43.82
N SER A 320 11.24 14.71 -43.16
CA SER A 320 12.64 14.61 -42.73
C SER A 320 13.29 13.38 -43.37
N PRO A 321 14.54 13.48 -43.86
CA PRO A 321 15.27 12.36 -44.44
C PRO A 321 15.79 11.35 -43.41
N ALA A 322 15.73 11.64 -42.11
CA ALA A 322 16.23 10.77 -41.04
C ALA A 322 15.10 10.00 -40.35
N ALA A 323 15.20 8.67 -40.36
CA ALA A 323 14.26 7.74 -39.74
C ALA A 323 14.52 7.50 -38.22
N ASP A 324 15.39 8.29 -37.60
CA ASP A 324 15.86 8.04 -36.22
C ASP A 324 14.95 8.64 -35.12
N GLY A 325 13.80 9.19 -35.51
CA GLY A 325 12.77 9.66 -34.59
C GLY A 325 11.42 9.51 -35.25
N GLY A 326 10.82 8.31 -35.11
CA GLY A 326 9.50 7.89 -35.60
C GLY A 326 8.71 8.96 -36.36
N GLY A 327 8.63 8.82 -37.69
CA GLY A 327 7.93 9.77 -38.55
C GLY A 327 6.46 9.98 -38.17
N ALA A 328 5.87 11.05 -38.71
CA ALA A 328 4.47 11.38 -38.45
C ALA A 328 3.53 10.24 -38.89
N ARG A 329 2.64 9.83 -37.99
CA ARG A 329 1.66 8.75 -38.15
C ARG A 329 0.29 9.34 -38.41
N LEU A 330 -0.33 8.89 -39.50
CA LEU A 330 -1.69 9.29 -39.86
C LEU A 330 -2.67 8.97 -38.72
N ASN A 331 -3.60 9.89 -38.46
CA ASN A 331 -4.64 9.74 -37.43
C ASN A 331 -4.09 9.57 -35.99
N ARG A 332 -2.83 9.95 -35.77
CA ARG A 332 -2.16 9.90 -34.46
C ARG A 332 -1.54 11.24 -34.15
N ASP A 333 -0.44 11.59 -34.81
CA ASP A 333 0.39 12.76 -34.50
C ASP A 333 0.72 13.61 -35.74
N ALA A 334 0.11 13.29 -36.89
CA ALA A 334 0.28 14.01 -38.14
C ALA A 334 -0.73 15.16 -38.30
N PHE A 335 -0.30 16.40 -38.08
CA PHE A 335 -1.10 17.61 -38.30
C PHE A 335 -0.57 18.44 -39.48
N LEU A 336 -1.46 18.81 -40.40
CA LEU A 336 -1.17 19.81 -41.43
C LEU A 336 -1.47 21.19 -40.86
N ALA A 337 -0.47 21.82 -40.25
CA ALA A 337 -0.59 23.12 -39.61
C ALA A 337 0.60 24.02 -39.96
N ALA A 338 0.32 25.29 -40.31
CA ALA A 338 1.34 26.30 -40.62
C ALA A 338 1.89 27.02 -39.37
N GLY A 339 1.31 26.78 -38.20
CA GLY A 339 1.66 27.40 -36.92
C GLY A 339 0.85 26.80 -35.76
N PRO A 340 1.05 27.26 -34.51
CA PRO A 340 0.29 26.78 -33.35
C PRO A 340 -1.22 27.00 -33.57
N GLY A 341 -2.02 26.00 -33.22
CA GLY A 341 -3.46 26.02 -33.51
C GLY A 341 -4.21 27.04 -32.65
N GLY A 342 -5.35 27.54 -33.17
CA GLY A 342 -6.23 28.46 -32.43
C GLY A 342 -7.13 27.76 -31.39
N SER A 343 -7.18 26.42 -31.38
CA SER A 343 -7.96 25.61 -30.44
C SER A 343 -7.32 24.24 -30.23
N ASP A 344 -7.65 23.60 -29.11
CA ASP A 344 -7.27 22.21 -28.85
C ASP A 344 -7.85 21.28 -29.93
N ARG A 345 -7.18 20.16 -30.20
CA ARG A 345 -7.55 19.19 -31.26
C ARG A 345 -7.82 17.83 -30.68
N ASP A 346 -8.95 17.22 -31.01
CA ASP A 346 -9.38 15.89 -30.55
C ASP A 346 -9.47 14.86 -31.70
N ASP A 347 -8.67 15.06 -32.76
CA ASP A 347 -8.71 14.27 -33.99
C ASP A 347 -8.24 12.81 -33.77
N ALA A 348 -7.27 12.60 -32.88
CA ALA A 348 -6.69 11.29 -32.62
C ALA A 348 -7.57 10.45 -31.71
N PHE A 349 -7.99 9.28 -32.20
CA PHE A 349 -8.76 8.33 -31.41
C PHE A 349 -8.42 6.87 -31.72
N TYR A 350 -8.68 6.00 -30.75
CA TYR A 350 -8.57 4.56 -30.89
C TYR A 350 -9.57 3.84 -29.98
N ILE A 351 -9.77 2.55 -30.20
CA ILE A 351 -10.72 1.74 -29.45
C ILE A 351 -9.97 0.81 -28.51
N ILE A 352 -10.41 0.75 -27.26
CA ILE A 352 -10.01 -0.25 -26.27
C ILE A 352 -11.22 -1.16 -26.00
N ASP A 353 -11.02 -2.46 -26.19
CA ASP A 353 -11.93 -3.47 -25.67
C ASP A 353 -11.57 -3.75 -24.20
N ALA A 354 -12.56 -3.67 -23.31
CA ALA A 354 -12.35 -3.78 -21.86
C ALA A 354 -11.94 -5.19 -21.41
N LEU A 355 -12.23 -6.21 -22.23
CA LEU A 355 -11.89 -7.62 -22.03
C LEU A 355 -11.58 -8.32 -23.35
#